data_AF-A0A2K3JR39-F1
#
_entry.id   AF-A0A2K3JR39-F1
#
_cell.length_a   1.000
_cell.length_b   1.000
_cell.length_c   1.000
_cell.angle_alpha   90.00
_cell.angle_beta   90.00
_cell.angle_gamma   90.00
#
_symmetry.space_group_name_H-M   'P 1'
#
loop_
_entity.id
_entity.type
_entity.pdbx_description
1 polymer ?
#
loop_
_entity_poly.entity_id
_entity_poly.type
_entity_poly.pdbx_seq_one_letter_code
_entity_poly.pdbx_strand_id
1 'polypeptide(L)'
;MVVGMPVNMAGSSGYLEMHPERKISMFQNPYILGTTFAAGIGGLLFGYDTGVISGALLYIKEDFDMVKKSNFIQELIVGMALLGAIFGAAIGGVINDALGRKIATITADINFIVGSLIMAAAPNPYVI
;
A
#
# COMPACT_ATOMS: atom_id res chain seq x y z
N MET A 1 36.31 -32.77 -29.92
CA MET A 1 36.11 -31.36 -30.30
C MET A 1 34.66 -31.01 -30.03
N VAL A 2 34.35 -30.52 -28.84
CA VAL A 2 33.00 -30.02 -28.51
C VAL A 2 33.03 -28.53 -28.87
N VAL A 3 32.50 -28.20 -30.04
CA VAL A 3 32.39 -26.82 -30.53
C VAL A 3 31.29 -26.12 -29.74
N GLY A 4 31.59 -24.91 -29.26
CA GLY A 4 30.89 -24.18 -28.21
C GLY A 4 29.38 -24.13 -28.32
N MET A 5 28.72 -24.66 -27.30
CA MET A 5 27.37 -24.24 -26.93
C MET A 5 27.50 -22.93 -26.14
N PRO A 6 26.91 -21.80 -26.60
CA PRO A 6 26.73 -20.68 -25.71
C PRO A 6 25.70 -21.10 -24.66
N VAL A 7 26.14 -21.18 -23.41
CA VAL A 7 25.29 -21.32 -22.22
C VAL A 7 24.44 -20.05 -22.10
N ASN A 8 23.33 -20.02 -22.84
CA ASN A 8 22.33 -18.98 -22.73
C ASN A 8 21.46 -19.28 -21.51
N MET A 9 21.79 -18.58 -20.42
CA MET A 9 21.05 -18.59 -19.17
C MET A 9 19.57 -18.32 -19.45
N ALA A 10 18.69 -19.18 -18.94
CA ALA A 10 17.25 -19.00 -19.05
C ALA A 10 16.84 -17.70 -18.33
N GLY A 11 16.63 -16.63 -19.09
CA GLY A 11 16.34 -15.32 -18.51
C GLY A 11 16.38 -14.15 -19.47
N SER A 12 15.30 -13.99 -20.24
CA SER A 12 14.59 -12.71 -20.35
C SER A 12 15.03 -11.58 -21.32
N SER A 13 15.86 -11.81 -22.34
CA SER A 13 15.96 -10.81 -23.43
C SER A 13 15.88 -11.41 -24.84
N GLY A 14 16.76 -12.36 -25.18
CA GLY A 14 16.82 -12.91 -26.54
C GLY A 14 15.60 -13.76 -26.98
N TYR A 15 14.85 -14.34 -26.04
CA TYR A 15 13.65 -15.13 -26.36
C TYR A 15 12.49 -14.30 -26.90
N LEU A 16 12.40 -13.02 -26.55
CA LEU A 16 11.35 -12.10 -27.03
C LEU A 16 11.71 -11.45 -28.38
N GLU A 17 12.99 -11.47 -28.76
CA GLU A 17 13.44 -11.05 -30.09
C GLU A 17 13.16 -12.13 -31.16
N MET A 18 13.27 -13.41 -30.79
CA MET A 18 12.90 -14.54 -31.68
C MET A 18 11.40 -14.65 -31.95
N HIS A 19 10.56 -14.15 -31.02
CA HIS A 19 9.10 -14.23 -31.09
C HIS A 19 8.48 -12.83 -30.93
N PRO A 20 8.62 -11.94 -31.94
CA PRO A 20 8.14 -10.56 -31.87
C PRO A 20 6.63 -10.44 -31.64
N GLU A 21 5.85 -11.46 -32.00
CA GLU A 21 4.41 -11.58 -31.74
C GLU A 21 4.07 -11.67 -30.25
N ARG A 22 5.01 -12.07 -29.38
CA ARG A 22 4.84 -12.11 -27.92
C ARG A 22 5.39 -10.88 -27.20
N LYS A 23 5.87 -9.88 -27.95
CA LYS A 23 6.41 -8.64 -27.40
C LYS A 23 5.26 -7.76 -26.91
N ILE A 24 4.81 -7.98 -25.69
CA ILE A 24 3.78 -7.16 -25.05
C ILE A 24 4.39 -5.82 -24.65
N SER A 25 4.06 -4.76 -25.39
CA SER A 25 4.40 -3.40 -24.98
C SER A 25 3.42 -2.95 -23.90
N MET A 26 3.85 -3.01 -22.64
CA MET A 26 3.07 -2.58 -21.46
C MET A 26 2.54 -1.15 -21.60
N PHE A 27 3.30 -0.28 -22.29
CA PHE A 27 2.99 1.14 -22.48
C PHE A 27 2.00 1.42 -23.62
N GLN A 28 1.67 0.43 -24.45
CA GLN A 28 0.71 0.62 -25.54
C GLN A 28 -0.74 0.34 -25.13
N ASN A 29 -0.97 -0.30 -23.98
CA ASN A 29 -2.30 -0.60 -23.50
C ASN A 29 -2.73 0.40 -22.41
N PRO A 30 -3.62 1.38 -22.71
CA PRO A 30 -4.04 2.37 -21.74
C PRO A 30 -4.77 1.76 -20.55
N TYR A 31 -5.41 0.59 -20.71
CA TYR A 31 -6.06 -0.11 -19.61
C TYR A 31 -5.06 -0.60 -18.57
N ILE A 32 -3.94 -1.20 -18.99
CA ILE A 32 -2.91 -1.69 -18.06
C ILE A 32 -2.23 -0.53 -17.35
N LEU A 33 -1.97 0.56 -18.08
CA LEU A 33 -1.39 1.78 -17.52
C LEU A 33 -2.32 2.41 -16.47
N GLY A 34 -3.62 2.52 -16.78
CA GLY A 34 -4.62 3.05 -15.86
C GLY A 34 -4.78 2.20 -14.60
N THR A 35 -4.82 0.87 -14.71
CA THR A 35 -4.94 0.00 -13.53
C THR A 35 -3.68 0.02 -12.66
N THR A 36 -2.50 0.09 -13.29
CA THR A 36 -1.23 0.14 -12.54
C THR A 36 -1.07 1.49 -11.83
N PHE A 37 -1.47 2.58 -12.49
CA PHE A 37 -1.51 3.90 -11.88
C PHE A 37 -2.46 3.96 -10.69
N ALA A 38 -3.70 3.47 -10.85
CA ALA A 38 -4.68 3.40 -9.77
C ALA A 38 -4.17 2.54 -8.59
N ALA A 39 -3.57 1.38 -8.87
CA ALA A 39 -2.95 0.55 -7.84
C ALA A 39 -1.78 1.26 -7.13
N GLY A 40 -0.98 2.04 -7.87
CA GLY A 40 0.11 2.86 -7.32
C GLY A 40 -0.37 3.98 -6.40
N ILE A 41 -1.53 4.59 -6.69
CA ILE A 41 -2.14 5.60 -5.81
C ILE A 41 -2.43 5.01 -4.42
N GLY A 42 -2.87 3.75 -4.34
CA GLY A 42 -3.08 3.08 -3.05
C GLY A 42 -1.81 3.02 -2.19
N GLY A 43 -0.67 2.68 -2.79
CA GLY A 43 0.63 2.71 -2.10
C GLY A 43 1.07 4.13 -1.69
N LEU A 44 0.77 5.12 -2.53
CA LEU A 44 1.03 6.53 -2.23
C LEU A 44 0.17 7.04 -1.06
N LEU A 45 -1.12 6.70 -1.04
CA LEU A 45 -2.05 7.02 0.05
C LEU A 45 -1.61 6.42 1.38
N PHE A 46 -1.17 5.17 1.38
CA PHE A 46 -0.61 4.52 2.57
C PHE A 46 0.61 5.28 3.10
N GLY A 47 1.55 5.65 2.22
CA GLY A 47 2.70 6.47 2.60
C GLY A 47 2.30 7.86 3.11
N TYR A 48 1.30 8.49 2.50
CA TYR A 48 0.76 9.78 2.93
C TYR A 48 0.20 9.72 4.35
N ASP A 49 -0.59 8.71 4.68
CA ASP A 49 -1.19 8.54 6.01
C ASP A 49 -0.14 8.41 7.12
N THR A 50 0.90 7.59 6.88
CA THR A 50 2.03 7.44 7.82
C THR A 50 2.84 8.73 7.99
N GLY A 51 2.89 9.59 6.96
CA GLY A 51 3.53 10.90 7.04
C GLY A 51 2.67 11.94 7.76
N VAL A 52 1.36 12.00 7.43
CA VAL A 52 0.43 12.98 8.00
C VAL A 52 0.23 12.75 9.49
N ILE A 53 0.16 11.50 9.97
CA ILE A 53 -0.01 11.22 11.39
C ILE A 53 1.12 11.83 12.23
N SER A 54 2.35 11.83 11.71
CA SER A 54 3.51 12.44 12.38
C SER A 54 3.39 13.97 12.49
N GLY A 55 2.84 14.62 11.46
CA GLY A 55 2.55 16.05 11.48
C GLY A 55 1.33 16.40 12.32
N ALA A 56 0.26 15.63 12.21
CA ALA A 56 -0.99 15.79 12.97
C ALA A 56 -0.76 15.63 14.47
N LEU A 57 0.12 14.73 14.88
CA LEU A 57 0.46 14.51 16.28
C LEU A 57 1.03 15.78 16.95
N LEU A 58 1.69 16.68 16.21
CA LEU A 58 2.15 17.96 16.77
C LEU A 58 0.96 18.85 17.19
N TYR A 59 -0.07 18.93 16.34
CA TYR A 59 -1.29 19.70 16.63
C TYR A 59 -2.13 19.03 17.73
N ILE A 60 -2.29 17.70 17.69
CA ILE A 60 -3.01 16.94 18.73
C ILE A 60 -2.36 17.13 20.12
N LYS A 61 -1.03 17.22 20.19
CA LYS A 61 -0.32 17.54 21.44
C LYS A 61 -0.62 18.95 21.96
N GLU A 62 -0.90 19.91 21.08
CA GLU A 62 -1.24 21.28 21.47
C GLU A 62 -2.69 21.39 21.93
N ASP A 63 -3.60 20.67 21.25
CA ASP A 63 -5.04 20.71 21.54
C ASP A 63 -5.44 19.84 22.75
N PHE A 64 -4.73 18.73 23.00
CA PHE A 64 -5.04 17.80 24.10
C PHE A 64 -3.92 17.71 25.13
N ASP A 65 -4.11 18.36 26.28
CA ASP A 65 -3.18 18.33 27.42
C ASP A 65 -2.82 16.91 27.90
N MET A 66 -3.73 15.95 27.75
CA MET A 66 -3.48 14.54 28.11
C MET A 66 -2.48 13.87 27.17
N VAL A 67 -2.53 14.19 25.88
CA VAL A 67 -1.57 13.69 24.87
C VAL A 67 -0.22 14.39 25.06
N LYS A 68 -0.22 15.67 25.42
CA LYS A 68 1.00 16.44 25.72
C LYS A 68 1.80 15.87 26.91
N LYS A 69 1.10 15.45 27.97
CA LYS A 69 1.70 14.98 29.22
C LYS A 69 2.12 13.51 29.20
N SER A 70 1.72 12.74 28.18
CA SER A 70 1.96 11.30 28.12
C SER A 70 2.59 10.89 26.79
N ASN A 71 3.88 10.55 26.81
CA ASN A 71 4.58 9.97 25.66
C ASN A 71 3.97 8.62 25.25
N PHE A 72 3.44 7.86 26.22
CA PHE A 72 2.79 6.59 25.95
C PHE A 72 1.57 6.74 25.02
N ILE A 73 0.76 7.79 25.20
CA ILE A 73 -0.42 8.02 24.33
C ILE A 73 0.02 8.42 22.92
N GLN A 74 1.09 9.21 22.80
CA GLN A 74 1.65 9.61 21.50
C GLN A 74 2.18 8.39 20.71
N GLU A 75 2.94 7.54 21.38
CA GLU A 75 3.45 6.29 20.79
C GLU A 75 2.31 5.32 20.46
N LEU A 76 1.25 5.28 21.28
CA LEU A 76 0.08 4.46 21.02
C LEU A 76 -0.65 4.90 19.75
N ILE A 77 -0.85 6.20 19.53
CA ILE A 77 -1.50 6.76 18.33
C ILE A 77 -0.72 6.34 17.07
N VAL A 78 0.59 6.59 17.05
CA VAL A 78 1.42 6.24 15.87
C VAL A 78 1.60 4.73 15.73
N GLY A 79 1.75 4.02 16.85
CA GLY A 79 1.97 2.58 16.88
C GLY A 79 0.74 1.78 16.44
N MET A 80 -0.47 2.22 16.79
CA MET A 80 -1.71 1.55 16.38
C MET A 80 -1.92 1.60 14.87
N ALA A 81 -1.55 2.70 14.21
CA ALA A 81 -1.57 2.79 12.74
C ALA A 81 -0.65 1.74 12.09
N LEU A 82 0.58 1.59 12.60
CA LEU A 82 1.53 0.57 12.12
C LEU A 82 1.05 -0.86 12.43
N LEU A 83 0.52 -1.10 13.62
CA LEU A 83 -0.06 -2.40 13.98
C LEU A 83 -1.23 -2.75 13.04
N GLY A 84 -2.13 -1.81 12.81
CA GLY A 84 -3.23 -1.96 11.86
C GLY A 84 -2.73 -2.29 10.45
N ALA A 85 -1.66 -1.64 9.99
CA ALA A 85 -1.04 -1.94 8.71
C ALA A 85 -0.47 -3.36 8.62
N ILE A 86 0.17 -3.86 9.69
CA ILE A 86 0.71 -5.23 9.74
C ILE A 86 -0.41 -6.25 9.62
N PHE A 87 -1.46 -6.11 10.43
CA PHE A 87 -2.61 -7.03 10.38
C PHE A 87 -3.37 -6.90 9.06
N GLY A 88 -3.54 -5.68 8.56
CA GLY A 88 -4.17 -5.39 7.28
C GLY A 88 -3.41 -6.01 6.11
N ALA A 89 -2.08 -5.96 6.11
CA ALA A 89 -1.26 -6.60 5.08
C ALA A 89 -1.33 -8.13 5.15
N ALA A 90 -1.32 -8.71 6.36
CA ALA A 90 -1.43 -10.16 6.54
C ALA A 90 -2.78 -10.70 6.04
N ILE A 91 -3.88 -10.06 6.45
CA ILE A 91 -5.24 -10.43 6.04
C ILE A 91 -5.45 -10.10 4.56
N GLY A 92 -4.99 -8.93 4.12
CA GLY A 92 -5.10 -8.45 2.75
C GLY A 92 -4.39 -9.36 1.75
N GLY A 93 -3.23 -9.93 2.13
CA GLY A 93 -2.54 -10.94 1.33
C GLY A 93 -3.39 -12.19 1.09
N VAL A 94 -4.00 -12.72 2.17
CA VAL A 94 -4.90 -13.88 2.07
C VAL A 94 -6.14 -13.57 1.22
N ILE A 95 -6.75 -12.40 1.41
CA ILE A 95 -7.91 -11.94 0.61
C ILE A 95 -7.52 -11.79 -0.86
N ASN A 96 -6.35 -11.22 -1.13
CA ASN A 96 -5.83 -11.02 -2.47
C ASN A 96 -5.67 -12.37 -3.21
N ASP A 97 -5.18 -13.39 -2.52
CA ASP A 97 -4.95 -14.70 -3.11
C ASP A 97 -6.24 -15.52 -3.26
N ALA A 98 -7.21 -15.36 -2.35
CA ALA A 98 -8.47 -16.10 -2.37
C ALA A 98 -9.57 -15.48 -3.25
N LEU A 99 -9.72 -14.15 -3.24
CA LEU A 99 -10.81 -13.41 -3.89
C LEU A 99 -10.33 -12.55 -5.07
N GLY A 100 -9.01 -12.46 -5.27
CA GLY A 100 -8.39 -11.70 -6.34
C GLY A 100 -8.14 -10.22 -6.01
N ARG A 101 -7.19 -9.63 -6.74
CA ARG A 101 -6.67 -8.26 -6.55
C ARG A 101 -7.74 -7.18 -6.51
N LYS A 102 -8.74 -7.24 -7.40
CA LYS A 102 -9.78 -6.20 -7.51
C LYS A 102 -10.63 -6.10 -6.24
N ILE A 103 -11.06 -7.24 -5.69
CA ILE A 103 -11.88 -7.27 -4.49
C ILE A 103 -11.05 -6.83 -3.28
N ALA A 104 -9.79 -7.30 -3.19
CA ALA A 104 -8.88 -6.89 -2.14
C ALA A 104 -8.69 -5.36 -2.07
N THR A 105 -8.46 -4.71 -3.21
CA THR A 105 -8.33 -3.25 -3.27
C THR A 105 -9.62 -2.54 -2.84
N ILE A 106 -10.78 -2.96 -3.36
CA ILE A 106 -12.07 -2.34 -2.98
C ILE A 106 -12.35 -2.49 -1.48
N THR A 107 -12.05 -3.65 -0.89
CA THR A 107 -12.23 -3.85 0.56
C THR A 107 -11.29 -2.97 1.39
N ALA A 108 -10.05 -2.76 0.92
CA ALA A 108 -9.11 -1.85 1.58
C ALA A 108 -9.61 -0.41 1.50
N ASP A 109 -10.11 0.02 0.34
CA ASP A 109 -10.67 1.37 0.15
C ASP A 109 -11.88 1.63 1.05
N ILE A 110 -12.78 0.65 1.21
CA ILE A 110 -13.94 0.76 2.11
C ILE A 110 -13.48 0.92 3.56
N ASN A 111 -12.54 0.08 4.01
CA ASN A 111 -12.00 0.19 5.36
C ASN A 111 -11.32 1.55 5.61
N PHE A 112 -10.60 2.06 4.61
CA PHE A 112 -9.95 3.38 4.67
C PHE A 112 -10.98 4.51 4.81
N ILE A 113 -12.06 4.47 4.02
CA ILE A 113 -13.15 5.46 4.11
C ILE A 113 -13.81 5.42 5.48
N VAL A 114 -14.14 4.22 5.99
CA VAL A 114 -14.77 4.07 7.30
C VAL A 114 -13.86 4.59 8.41
N GLY A 115 -12.57 4.23 8.39
CA GLY A 115 -11.60 4.74 9.37
C GLY A 115 -11.46 6.25 9.32
N SER A 116 -11.38 6.82 8.12
CA SER A 116 -11.31 8.28 7.91
C SER A 116 -12.53 9.01 8.47
N LEU A 117 -13.73 8.44 8.27
CA LEU A 117 -14.97 9.01 8.81
C LEU A 117 -15.01 8.95 10.35
N ILE A 118 -14.53 7.86 10.95
CA ILE A 118 -14.44 7.72 12.41
C ILE A 118 -13.49 8.77 12.97
N MET A 119 -12.30 8.92 12.38
CA MET A 119 -11.32 9.93 12.79
C MET A 119 -11.86 11.35 12.63
N ALA A 120 -12.57 11.64 11.52
CA ALA A 120 -13.17 12.95 11.29
C ALA A 120 -14.29 13.31 12.29
N ALA A 121 -14.99 12.31 12.82
CA ALA A 121 -16.06 12.48 13.80
C ALA A 121 -15.60 12.32 15.26
N ALA A 122 -14.30 12.11 15.50
CA ALA A 122 -13.79 11.75 16.82
C ALA A 122 -13.95 12.89 17.86
N PRO A 123 -14.69 12.67 18.97
CA PRO A 123 -14.88 13.69 20.00
C PRO A 123 -13.77 13.68 21.08
N ASN A 124 -12.91 12.66 21.10
CA ASN A 124 -11.89 12.44 22.12
C ASN A 124 -10.66 11.73 21.50
N PRO A 125 -9.41 12.04 21.95
CA PRO A 125 -8.17 11.41 21.47
C PRO A 125 -8.08 9.89 21.57
N TYR A 126 -8.98 9.21 22.30
CA TYR A 126 -9.04 7.74 22.30
C TYR A 126 -9.77 7.13 21.09
N VAL A 127 -10.47 7.95 20.31
CA VAL A 127 -11.33 7.51 19.19
C VAL A 127 -10.66 7.75 17.82
N ILE A 128 -9.54 8.48 17.82
CA ILE A 128 -8.65 8.68 16.66
C ILE A 128 -7.64 7.52 16.61
#